data_AF-A0A7J8ELU0-F1
#
_entry.id   AF-A0A7J8ELU0-F1
#
_cell.length_a   1.000
_cell.length_b   1.000
_cell.length_c   1.000
_cell.angle_alpha   90.00
_cell.angle_beta   90.00
_cell.angle_gamma   90.00
#
_symmetry.space_group_name_H-M   'P 1'
#
loop_
_entity.id
_entity.type
_entity.pdbx_description
1 polymer ?
#
loop_
_entity_poly.entity_id
_entity_poly.type
_entity_poly.pdbx_seq_one_letter_code
_entity_poly.pdbx_strand_id
1 'polypeptide(L)'
;MFKLDLPPDPKEVAAIEARRNREKERQSRIFNARTRVIGVDVEALNSQVEERRLQEAAERSKDAAYEMLNDQLRLAMDTRAAQLAKLEESCRIAMMSAMAKANKAQRVQPHCWKGITPEQRAAIKKAQEVQRQEKEAQREAERAHNAEWEGQAVCLAQATMELEEQERQLGAEFRRGLGSFNQQLAKEQKAQQNYLNSIIYTNEPTAQYYLQFNTSSR
;
A
#
# COMPACT_ATOMS: atom_id res chain seq x y z
N MET A 1 -53.04 60.38 16.74
CA MET A 1 -51.63 59.97 16.81
C MET A 1 -51.12 59.78 15.39
N PHE A 2 -50.27 60.68 14.91
CA PHE A 2 -49.66 60.58 13.58
C PHE A 2 -48.56 59.51 13.64
N LYS A 3 -48.63 58.50 12.76
CA LYS A 3 -47.53 57.56 12.57
C LYS A 3 -46.39 58.32 11.90
N LEU A 4 -45.28 58.50 12.61
CA LEU A 4 -44.03 58.99 12.05
C LEU A 4 -43.39 57.82 11.31
N ASP A 5 -43.72 57.69 10.02
CA ASP A 5 -43.07 56.71 9.15
C ASP A 5 -41.65 57.21 8.84
N LEU A 6 -40.68 56.81 9.67
CA LEU A 6 -39.26 57.07 9.43
C LEU A 6 -38.84 56.30 8.16
N PRO A 7 -38.17 56.95 7.19
CA PRO A 7 -37.76 56.29 5.96
C PRO A 7 -36.89 55.06 6.28
N PRO A 8 -37.18 53.89 5.69
CA PRO A 8 -36.47 52.64 5.99
C PRO A 8 -34.96 52.78 5.77
N ASP A 9 -34.15 52.24 6.68
CA ASP A 9 -32.68 52.24 6.54
C ASP A 9 -32.30 51.51 5.24
N PRO A 10 -31.52 52.14 4.34
CA PRO A 10 -31.11 51.53 3.07
C PRO A 10 -30.44 50.16 3.22
N LYS A 11 -29.76 49.88 4.35
CA LYS A 11 -29.20 48.55 4.63
C LYS A 11 -30.27 47.51 4.93
N GLU A 12 -31.32 47.88 5.66
CA GLU A 12 -32.45 47.00 5.98
C GLU A 12 -33.27 46.69 4.72
N VAL A 13 -33.49 47.70 3.87
CA VAL A 13 -34.16 47.52 2.57
C VAL A 13 -33.37 46.57 1.66
N ALA A 14 -32.05 46.77 1.54
CA ALA A 14 -31.20 45.89 0.76
C ALA A 14 -31.17 44.44 1.29
N ALA A 15 -31.17 44.26 2.62
CA ALA A 15 -31.23 42.94 3.24
C ALA A 15 -32.57 42.23 2.99
N ILE A 16 -33.68 42.97 3.05
CA ILE A 16 -35.03 42.46 2.75
C ILE A 16 -35.13 42.07 1.26
N GLU A 17 -34.62 42.92 0.35
CA GLU A 17 -34.60 42.64 -1.08
C GLU A 17 -33.72 41.44 -1.44
N ALA A 18 -32.52 41.34 -0.86
CA ALA A 18 -31.64 40.19 -1.04
C ALA A 18 -32.31 38.89 -0.54
N ARG A 19 -33.04 38.95 0.58
CA ARG A 19 -33.81 37.81 1.09
C ARG A 19 -34.94 37.43 0.13
N ARG A 20 -35.66 38.42 -0.39
CA ARG A 20 -36.74 38.22 -1.38
C ARG A 20 -36.19 37.60 -2.67
N ASN A 21 -35.01 38.04 -3.13
CA ASN A 21 -34.38 37.51 -4.33
C ASN A 21 -33.87 36.07 -4.13
N ARG A 22 -33.24 35.75 -3.00
CA ARG A 22 -32.87 34.36 -2.66
C ARG A 22 -34.09 33.43 -2.58
N GLU A 23 -35.20 33.89 -2.01
CA GLU A 23 -36.43 33.08 -1.96
C GLU A 23 -37.03 32.87 -3.35
N LYS A 24 -36.99 33.88 -4.24
CA LYS A 24 -37.40 33.72 -5.65
C LYS A 24 -36.53 32.70 -6.39
N GLU A 25 -35.22 32.76 -6.21
CA GLU A 25 -34.27 31.80 -6.80
C GLU A 25 -34.44 30.38 -6.23
N ARG A 26 -34.85 30.27 -4.96
CA ARG A 26 -35.19 28.99 -4.33
C ARG A 26 -36.50 28.44 -4.87
N GLN A 27 -37.54 29.27 -4.98
CA GLN A 27 -38.83 28.88 -5.54
C GLN A 27 -38.69 28.41 -7.00
N SER A 28 -37.90 29.12 -7.82
CA SER A 28 -37.67 28.68 -9.20
C SER A 28 -37.02 27.30 -9.30
N ARG A 29 -36.17 26.91 -8.33
CA ARG A 29 -35.58 25.57 -8.23
C ARG A 29 -36.54 24.51 -7.71
N ILE A 30 -37.38 24.85 -6.73
CA ILE A 30 -38.33 23.92 -6.10
C ILE A 30 -39.52 23.61 -7.00
N PHE A 31 -40.03 24.61 -7.71
CA PHE A 31 -41.21 24.49 -8.57
C PHE A 31 -40.88 23.98 -9.98
N ASN A 32 -39.62 24.00 -10.41
CA ASN A 32 -39.19 23.40 -11.67
C ASN A 32 -38.88 21.90 -11.50
N ALA A 33 -39.76 21.03 -12.00
CA ALA A 33 -39.62 19.58 -11.88
C ALA A 33 -38.31 19.05 -12.48
N ARG A 34 -37.83 19.61 -13.60
CA ARG A 34 -36.61 19.15 -14.28
C ARG A 34 -35.36 19.50 -13.47
N THR A 35 -35.29 20.71 -12.92
CA THR A 35 -34.18 21.15 -12.05
C THR A 35 -34.18 20.41 -10.71
N ARG A 36 -35.36 20.03 -10.21
CA ARG A 36 -35.49 19.23 -8.97
C ARG A 36 -35.07 17.77 -9.14
N VAL A 37 -35.31 17.17 -10.31
CA VAL A 37 -35.02 15.75 -10.56
C VAL A 37 -33.60 15.54 -11.11
N ILE A 38 -33.10 16.44 -11.99
CA ILE A 38 -31.81 16.27 -12.72
C ILE A 38 -31.03 17.60 -12.80
N GLY A 39 -31.25 18.54 -11.89
CA GLY A 39 -30.51 19.79 -11.87
C GLY A 39 -29.03 19.55 -11.54
N VAL A 40 -28.14 19.93 -12.46
CA VAL A 40 -26.69 19.83 -12.29
C VAL A 40 -26.05 21.14 -12.75
N ASP A 41 -25.07 21.61 -12.01
CA ASP A 41 -24.28 22.78 -12.38
C ASP A 41 -23.21 22.39 -13.42
N VAL A 42 -23.53 22.62 -14.69
CA VAL A 42 -22.69 22.25 -15.83
C VAL A 42 -21.42 23.11 -15.89
N GLU A 43 -21.50 24.38 -15.48
CA GLU A 43 -20.36 25.30 -15.51
C GLU A 43 -19.33 24.93 -14.45
N ALA A 44 -19.79 24.59 -13.24
CA ALA A 44 -18.92 24.10 -12.18
C ALA A 44 -18.28 22.75 -12.55
N LEU A 45 -19.04 21.82 -13.14
CA LEU A 45 -18.49 20.54 -13.61
C LEU A 45 -17.48 20.71 -14.73
N ASN A 46 -17.74 21.58 -15.72
CA ASN A 46 -16.77 21.86 -16.78
C ASN A 46 -15.48 22.45 -16.21
N SER A 47 -15.59 23.36 -15.23
CA SER A 47 -14.42 23.93 -14.55
C SER A 47 -13.61 22.86 -13.81
N GLN A 48 -14.27 21.93 -13.12
CA GLN A 48 -13.61 20.80 -12.44
C GLN A 48 -12.93 19.82 -13.42
N VAL A 49 -13.53 19.58 -14.59
CA VAL A 49 -12.95 18.73 -15.63
C VAL A 49 -11.69 19.39 -16.20
N GLU A 50 -11.73 20.69 -16.49
CA GLU A 50 -10.55 21.42 -16.98
C GLU A 50 -9.43 21.49 -15.93
N GLU A 51 -9.76 21.72 -14.66
CA GLU A 51 -8.77 21.68 -13.57
C GLU A 51 -8.09 20.31 -13.49
N ARG A 52 -8.86 19.22 -13.54
CA ARG A 52 -8.32 17.86 -13.55
C ARG A 52 -7.42 17.61 -14.76
N ARG A 53 -7.83 18.06 -15.96
CA ARG A 53 -7.01 17.92 -17.17
C ARG A 53 -5.68 18.64 -17.05
N LEU A 54 -5.66 19.85 -16.48
CA LEU A 54 -4.43 20.59 -16.24
C LEU A 54 -3.52 19.89 -15.23
N GLN A 55 -4.08 19.34 -14.15
CA GLN A 55 -3.35 18.55 -13.17
C GLN A 55 -2.74 17.29 -13.79
N GLU A 56 -3.55 16.50 -14.51
CA GLU A 56 -3.09 15.31 -15.21
C GLU A 56 -2.01 15.62 -16.25
N ALA A 57 -2.14 16.72 -17.01
CA ALA A 57 -1.13 17.13 -17.98
C ALA A 57 0.19 17.55 -17.31
N ALA A 58 0.10 18.24 -16.16
CA ALA A 58 1.27 18.61 -15.37
C ALA A 58 1.97 17.39 -14.76
N GLU A 59 1.21 16.42 -14.24
CA GLU A 59 1.75 15.15 -13.75
C GLU A 59 2.41 14.36 -14.87
N ARG A 60 1.74 14.18 -16.02
CA ARG A 60 2.33 13.51 -17.19
C ARG A 60 3.62 14.17 -17.67
N SER A 61 3.68 15.50 -17.64
CA SER A 61 4.89 16.26 -18.00
C SER A 61 6.05 15.99 -17.01
N LYS A 62 5.75 15.92 -15.71
CA LYS A 62 6.74 15.56 -14.68
C LYS A 62 7.21 14.13 -14.86
N ASP A 63 6.28 13.19 -15.03
CA ASP A 63 6.58 11.77 -15.21
C ASP A 63 7.47 11.56 -16.45
N ALA A 64 7.13 12.19 -17.58
CA ALA A 64 7.95 12.15 -18.79
C ALA A 64 9.36 12.74 -18.56
N ALA A 65 9.48 13.83 -17.79
CA ALA A 65 10.78 14.39 -17.44
C ALA A 65 11.61 13.46 -16.55
N TYR A 66 10.98 12.78 -15.60
CA TYR A 66 11.63 11.77 -14.75
C TYR A 66 12.06 10.53 -15.56
N GLU A 67 11.21 10.04 -16.47
CA GLU A 67 11.54 8.95 -17.38
C GLU A 67 12.76 9.31 -18.23
N MET A 68 12.77 10.51 -18.84
CA MET A 68 13.92 10.98 -19.62
C MET A 68 15.20 11.06 -18.78
N LEU A 69 15.13 11.56 -17.54
CA LEU A 69 16.28 11.63 -16.64
C LEU A 69 16.80 10.23 -16.27
N ASN A 70 15.89 9.29 -15.99
CA ASN A 70 16.25 7.91 -15.69
C ASN A 70 16.90 7.22 -16.90
N ASP A 71 16.39 7.46 -18.10
CA ASP A 71 16.99 6.97 -19.34
C ASP A 71 18.40 7.53 -19.55
N GLN A 72 18.60 8.82 -19.32
CA GLN A 72 19.94 9.43 -19.36
C GLN A 72 20.88 8.78 -18.33
N LEU A 73 20.41 8.56 -17.10
CA LEU A 73 21.19 7.91 -16.06
C LEU A 73 21.56 6.48 -16.45
N ARG A 74 20.62 5.71 -17.01
CA ARG A 74 20.87 4.35 -17.52
C ARG A 74 21.94 4.34 -18.60
N LEU A 75 21.81 5.21 -19.60
CA LEU A 75 22.82 5.34 -20.67
C LEU A 75 24.19 5.77 -20.13
N ALA A 76 24.23 6.67 -19.13
CA ALA A 76 25.47 7.08 -18.48
C ALA A 76 26.13 5.90 -17.70
N MET A 77 25.33 5.06 -17.05
CA MET A 77 25.83 3.86 -16.37
C MET A 77 26.35 2.83 -17.39
N ASP A 78 25.61 2.58 -18.47
CA ASP A 78 26.02 1.64 -19.52
C ASP A 78 27.31 2.09 -20.22
N THR A 79 27.45 3.39 -20.51
CA THR A 79 28.67 3.95 -21.10
C THR A 79 29.86 3.83 -20.14
N ARG A 80 29.66 4.11 -18.84
CA ARG A 80 30.69 3.89 -17.83
C ARG A 80 31.08 2.41 -17.71
N ALA A 81 30.11 1.50 -17.71
CA ALA A 81 30.37 0.07 -17.68
C ALA A 81 31.18 -0.39 -18.91
N ALA A 82 30.83 0.09 -20.10
CA ALA A 82 31.58 -0.20 -21.33
C ALA A 82 33.01 0.37 -21.30
N GLN A 83 33.22 1.55 -20.71
CA GLN A 83 34.56 2.12 -20.50
C GLN A 83 35.39 1.26 -19.54
N LEU A 84 34.80 0.84 -18.41
CA LEU A 84 35.47 -0.04 -17.45
C LEU A 84 35.85 -1.38 -18.09
N ALA A 85 34.94 -2.01 -18.85
CA ALA A 85 35.22 -3.24 -19.57
C ALA A 85 36.39 -3.10 -20.55
N LYS A 86 36.45 -1.99 -21.31
CA LYS A 86 37.59 -1.70 -22.20
C LYS A 86 38.91 -1.54 -21.44
N LEU A 87 38.87 -0.87 -20.28
CA LEU A 87 40.06 -0.72 -19.43
C LEU A 87 40.50 -2.07 -18.88
N GLU A 88 39.59 -2.89 -18.34
CA GLU A 88 39.88 -4.25 -17.88
C GLU A 88 40.49 -5.11 -18.99
N GLU A 89 39.92 -5.05 -20.20
CA GLU A 89 40.44 -5.78 -21.35
C GLU A 89 41.83 -5.30 -21.75
N SER A 90 42.07 -3.99 -21.78
CA SER A 90 43.40 -3.43 -22.06
C SER A 90 44.44 -3.84 -21.00
N CYS A 91 44.06 -3.82 -19.71
CA CYS A 91 44.89 -4.30 -18.60
C CYS A 91 45.18 -5.79 -18.75
N ARG A 92 44.17 -6.60 -19.09
CA ARG A 92 44.32 -8.03 -19.34
C ARG A 92 45.27 -8.29 -20.50
N ILE A 93 45.12 -7.58 -21.63
CA ILE A 93 46.02 -7.69 -22.80
C ILE A 93 47.45 -7.28 -22.42
N ALA A 94 47.62 -6.17 -21.69
CA ALA A 94 48.92 -5.70 -21.23
C ALA A 94 49.58 -6.72 -20.29
N MET A 95 48.83 -7.28 -19.34
CA MET A 95 49.30 -8.35 -18.46
C MET A 95 49.68 -9.60 -19.26
N MET A 96 48.84 -10.03 -20.20
CA MET A 96 49.14 -11.19 -21.07
C MET A 96 50.42 -10.96 -21.89
N SER A 97 50.61 -9.76 -22.44
CA SER A 97 51.82 -9.39 -23.18
C SER A 97 53.06 -9.36 -22.27
N ALA A 98 52.95 -8.79 -21.07
CA ALA A 98 54.01 -8.77 -20.07
C ALA A 98 54.40 -10.19 -19.62
N MET A 99 53.40 -11.05 -19.37
CA MET A 99 53.62 -12.47 -19.06
C MET A 99 54.27 -13.20 -20.23
N ALA A 100 53.83 -12.99 -21.47
CA ALA A 100 54.46 -13.60 -22.65
C ALA A 100 55.93 -13.17 -22.80
N LYS A 101 56.24 -11.90 -22.53
CA LYS A 101 57.62 -11.38 -22.52
C LYS A 101 58.46 -12.01 -21.40
N ALA A 102 57.91 -12.12 -20.19
CA ALA A 102 58.58 -12.78 -19.06
C ALA A 102 58.85 -14.27 -19.37
N ASN A 103 57.86 -14.99 -19.89
CA ASN A 103 58.00 -16.38 -20.31
C ASN A 103 59.04 -16.56 -21.41
N LYS A 104 59.11 -15.63 -22.38
CA LYS A 104 60.12 -15.64 -23.43
C LYS A 104 61.53 -15.44 -22.85
N ALA A 105 61.70 -14.58 -21.85
CA ALA A 105 62.97 -14.37 -21.16
C ALA A 105 63.39 -15.57 -20.29
N GLN A 106 62.43 -16.28 -19.69
CA GLN A 106 62.66 -17.49 -18.89
C GLN A 106 62.81 -18.76 -19.72
N ARG A 107 62.73 -18.66 -21.06
CA ARG A 107 62.76 -19.82 -21.96
C ARG A 107 64.14 -20.46 -21.95
N VAL A 108 64.21 -21.72 -21.53
CA VAL A 108 65.45 -22.52 -21.53
C VAL A 108 65.57 -23.26 -22.87
N GLN A 109 66.79 -23.34 -23.41
CA GLN A 109 67.04 -24.11 -24.62
C GLN A 109 66.78 -25.61 -24.35
N PRO A 110 66.08 -26.34 -25.24
CA PRO A 110 65.67 -27.72 -24.97
C PRO A 110 66.83 -28.66 -24.58
N HIS A 111 67.98 -28.52 -25.23
CA HIS A 111 69.17 -29.34 -24.97
C HIS A 111 69.91 -28.97 -23.67
N CYS A 112 69.63 -27.79 -23.10
CA CYS A 112 70.22 -27.31 -21.84
C CYS A 112 69.29 -27.51 -20.63
N TRP A 113 68.11 -28.09 -20.84
CA TRP A 113 67.16 -28.35 -19.75
C TRP A 113 67.61 -29.55 -18.91
N LYS A 114 67.91 -29.31 -17.63
CA LYS A 114 68.37 -30.32 -16.66
C LYS A 114 67.33 -30.65 -15.59
N GLY A 115 66.04 -30.36 -15.87
CA GLY A 115 64.94 -30.57 -14.93
C GLY A 115 64.69 -29.41 -13.97
N ILE A 116 63.61 -29.52 -13.19
CA ILE A 116 63.19 -28.53 -12.18
C ILE A 116 64.16 -28.53 -11.01
N THR A 117 64.66 -27.34 -10.65
CA THR A 117 65.60 -27.17 -9.53
C THR A 117 64.96 -27.50 -8.18
N PRO A 118 65.74 -27.94 -7.17
CA PRO A 118 65.22 -28.21 -5.83
C PRO A 118 64.49 -27.01 -5.20
N GLU A 119 64.98 -25.79 -5.45
CA GLU A 119 64.37 -24.54 -5.00
C GLU A 119 62.99 -24.30 -5.63
N GLN A 120 62.84 -24.52 -6.94
CA GLN A 120 61.56 -24.43 -7.62
C GLN A 120 60.57 -25.49 -7.11
N ARG A 121 61.03 -26.71 -6.82
CA ARG A 121 60.19 -27.76 -6.21
C ARG A 121 59.72 -27.36 -4.81
N ALA A 122 60.58 -26.76 -4.00
CA ALA A 122 60.20 -26.26 -2.69
C ALA A 122 59.17 -25.12 -2.78
N ALA A 123 59.35 -24.20 -3.74
CA ALA A 123 58.37 -23.13 -4.01
C ALA A 123 57.00 -23.69 -4.42
N ILE A 124 56.95 -24.71 -5.28
CA ILE A 124 55.71 -25.39 -5.68
C ILE A 124 55.01 -26.00 -4.47
N LYS A 125 55.75 -26.72 -3.61
CA LYS A 125 55.18 -27.31 -2.39
C LYS A 125 54.59 -26.26 -1.45
N LYS A 126 55.33 -25.15 -1.23
CA LYS A 126 54.84 -24.02 -0.43
C LYS A 126 53.57 -23.41 -1.02
N ALA A 127 53.51 -23.21 -2.34
CA ALA A 127 52.31 -22.70 -3.00
C ALA A 127 51.11 -23.66 -2.85
N GLN A 128 51.33 -24.98 -2.94
CA GLN A 128 50.28 -25.98 -2.73
C GLN A 128 49.77 -26.01 -1.29
N GLU A 129 50.65 -25.80 -0.31
CA GLU A 129 50.25 -25.66 1.10
C GLU A 129 49.38 -24.43 1.32
N VAL A 130 49.77 -23.28 0.77
CA VAL A 130 48.97 -22.05 0.82
C VAL A 130 47.61 -22.26 0.15
N GLN A 131 47.56 -22.85 -1.05
CA GLN A 131 46.30 -23.14 -1.75
C GLN A 131 45.39 -24.08 -0.94
N ARG A 132 45.97 -25.06 -0.25
CA ARG A 132 45.21 -25.99 0.60
C ARG A 132 44.59 -25.26 1.79
N GLN A 133 45.37 -24.42 2.46
CA GLN A 133 44.91 -23.60 3.58
C GLN A 133 43.83 -22.62 3.15
N GLU A 134 44.01 -21.95 2.00
CA GLU A 134 43.03 -21.01 1.45
C GLU A 134 41.71 -21.72 1.11
N LYS A 135 41.77 -22.89 0.48
CA LYS A 135 40.58 -23.69 0.15
C LYS A 135 39.89 -24.27 1.39
N GLU A 136 40.65 -24.57 2.43
CA GLU A 136 40.11 -24.99 3.72
C GLU A 136 39.37 -23.84 4.41
N ALA A 137 40.00 -22.66 4.50
CA ALA A 137 39.38 -21.44 5.01
C ALA A 137 38.11 -21.05 4.23
N GLN A 138 38.13 -21.17 2.89
CA GLN A 138 36.94 -20.94 2.06
C GLN A 138 35.80 -21.91 2.40
N ARG A 139 36.11 -23.21 2.57
CA ARG A 139 35.11 -24.22 2.96
C ARG A 139 34.59 -24.01 4.39
N GLU A 140 35.42 -23.48 5.30
CA GLU A 140 34.97 -23.10 6.64
C GLU A 140 34.05 -21.90 6.61
N ALA A 141 34.40 -20.86 5.84
CA ALA A 141 33.56 -19.68 5.66
C ALA A 141 32.21 -20.04 5.01
N GLU A 142 32.21 -20.88 3.96
CA GLU A 142 30.98 -21.35 3.32
C GLU A 142 30.12 -22.17 4.29
N ARG A 143 30.73 -23.06 5.09
CA ARG A 143 30.02 -23.80 6.14
C ARG A 143 29.42 -22.88 7.20
N ALA A 144 30.15 -21.87 7.64
CA ALA A 144 29.66 -20.89 8.61
C ALA A 144 28.47 -20.10 8.06
N HIS A 145 28.59 -19.59 6.83
CA HIS A 145 27.50 -18.89 6.15
C HIS A 145 26.26 -19.78 5.97
N ASN A 146 26.43 -21.04 5.55
CA ASN A 146 25.31 -21.96 5.41
C ASN A 146 24.65 -22.26 6.76
N ALA A 147 25.43 -22.44 7.83
CA ALA A 147 24.90 -22.64 9.18
C ALA A 147 24.14 -21.41 9.71
N GLU A 148 24.62 -20.20 9.43
CA GLU A 148 23.90 -18.96 9.74
C GLU A 148 22.55 -18.91 9.01
N TRP A 149 22.54 -19.28 7.73
CA TRP A 149 21.31 -19.33 6.92
C TRP A 149 20.32 -20.39 7.43
N GLU A 150 20.81 -21.59 7.77
CA GLU A 150 20.00 -22.65 8.37
C GLU A 150 19.41 -22.20 9.72
N GLY A 151 20.20 -21.48 10.54
CA GLY A 151 19.74 -20.89 11.79
C GLY A 151 18.63 -19.86 11.58
N GLN A 152 18.76 -18.98 10.57
CA GLN A 152 17.73 -18.01 10.21
C GLN A 152 16.41 -18.68 9.81
N ALA A 153 16.47 -19.77 9.03
CA ALA A 153 15.28 -20.52 8.63
C ALA A 153 14.52 -21.08 9.84
N VAL A 154 15.22 -21.56 10.87
CA VAL A 154 14.61 -22.04 12.11
C VAL A 154 13.95 -20.90 12.89
N CYS A 155 14.63 -19.76 13.05
CA CYS A 155 14.08 -18.58 13.72
C CYS A 155 12.81 -18.06 13.01
N LEU A 156 12.83 -18.03 11.68
CA LEU A 156 11.66 -17.63 10.88
C LEU A 156 10.51 -18.61 11.07
N ALA A 157 10.77 -19.93 11.04
CA ALA A 157 9.75 -20.94 11.28
C ALA A 157 9.12 -20.81 12.67
N GLN A 158 9.93 -20.57 13.71
CA GLN A 158 9.45 -20.31 15.07
C GLN A 158 8.55 -19.07 15.12
N ALA A 159 9.00 -17.94 14.54
CA ALA A 159 8.21 -16.71 14.48
C ALA A 159 6.88 -16.91 13.73
N THR A 160 6.86 -17.69 12.66
CA THR A 160 5.62 -18.00 11.94
C THR A 160 4.65 -18.81 12.79
N MET A 161 5.12 -19.82 13.53
CA MET A 161 4.24 -20.59 14.43
C MET A 161 3.68 -19.73 15.56
N GLU A 162 4.50 -18.84 16.13
CA GLU A 162 4.06 -17.90 17.17
C GLU A 162 2.95 -16.96 16.66
N LEU A 163 3.10 -16.44 15.44
CA LEU A 163 2.07 -15.61 14.81
C LEU A 163 0.77 -16.39 14.56
N GLU A 164 0.86 -17.62 14.04
CA GLU A 164 -0.32 -18.48 13.85
C GLU A 164 -1.04 -18.80 15.17
N GLU A 165 -0.28 -18.99 16.25
CA GLU A 165 -0.86 -19.19 17.58
C GLU A 165 -1.57 -17.94 18.10
N GLN A 166 -0.98 -16.76 17.93
CA GLN A 166 -1.62 -15.49 18.30
C GLN A 166 -2.92 -15.27 17.51
N GLU A 167 -2.92 -15.53 16.20
CA GLU A 167 -4.12 -15.44 15.37
C GLU A 167 -5.21 -16.42 15.85
N ARG A 168 -4.81 -17.64 16.20
CA ARG A 168 -5.72 -18.67 16.70
C ARG A 168 -6.35 -18.27 18.04
N GLN A 169 -5.57 -17.70 18.95
CA GLN A 169 -6.03 -17.20 20.25
C GLN A 169 -7.00 -16.03 20.07
N LEU A 170 -6.61 -15.01 19.31
CA LEU A 170 -7.45 -13.85 19.02
C LEU A 170 -8.77 -14.25 18.36
N GLY A 171 -8.71 -15.17 17.38
CA GLY A 171 -9.90 -15.73 16.74
C GLY A 171 -10.82 -16.47 17.72
N ALA A 172 -10.26 -17.18 18.71
CA ALA A 172 -11.05 -17.86 19.73
C ALA A 172 -11.74 -16.87 20.68
N GLU A 173 -11.06 -15.78 21.05
CA GLU A 173 -11.63 -14.70 21.85
C GLU A 173 -12.79 -14.01 21.13
N PHE A 174 -12.61 -13.66 19.86
CA PHE A 174 -13.69 -13.08 19.05
C PHE A 174 -14.89 -14.03 18.93
N ARG A 175 -14.65 -15.32 18.66
CA ARG A 175 -15.74 -16.32 18.61
C ARG A 175 -16.52 -16.39 19.92
N ARG A 176 -15.83 -16.37 21.06
CA ARG A 176 -16.46 -16.38 22.39
C ARG A 176 -17.24 -15.09 22.67
N GLY A 177 -16.70 -13.94 22.29
CA GLY A 177 -17.39 -12.65 22.38
C GLY A 177 -18.68 -12.62 21.56
N LEU A 178 -18.59 -13.02 20.28
CA LEU A 178 -19.74 -13.13 19.39
C LEU A 178 -20.79 -14.13 19.91
N GLY A 179 -20.36 -15.27 20.45
CA GLY A 179 -21.27 -16.24 21.05
C GLY A 179 -22.07 -15.65 22.22
N SER A 180 -21.41 -14.89 23.09
CA SER A 180 -22.05 -14.23 24.24
C SER A 180 -23.04 -13.15 23.81
N PHE A 181 -22.65 -12.33 22.82
CA PHE A 181 -23.51 -11.30 22.25
C PHE A 181 -24.74 -11.90 21.55
N ASN A 182 -24.55 -12.92 20.71
CA ASN A 182 -25.66 -13.60 20.05
C ASN A 182 -26.64 -14.23 21.05
N GLN A 183 -26.14 -14.72 22.19
CA GLN A 183 -26.99 -15.24 23.26
C GLN A 183 -27.82 -14.14 23.93
N GLN A 184 -27.25 -12.96 24.17
CA GLN A 184 -27.99 -11.80 24.69
C GLN A 184 -29.04 -11.33 23.69
N LEU A 185 -28.67 -11.18 22.42
CA LEU A 185 -29.58 -10.79 21.35
C LEU A 185 -30.77 -11.77 21.23
N ALA A 186 -30.53 -13.07 21.32
CA ALA A 186 -31.59 -14.07 21.31
C ALA A 186 -32.54 -13.95 22.52
N LYS A 187 -32.01 -13.63 23.71
CA LYS A 187 -32.84 -13.37 24.90
C LYS A 187 -33.70 -12.12 24.73
N GLU A 188 -33.12 -11.04 24.22
CA GLU A 188 -33.83 -9.78 23.96
C GLU A 188 -34.95 -9.97 22.93
N GLN A 189 -34.65 -10.63 21.81
CA GLN A 189 -35.65 -10.95 20.79
C GLN A 189 -36.79 -11.79 21.37
N LYS A 190 -36.48 -12.81 22.18
CA LYS A 190 -37.50 -13.64 22.84
C LYS A 190 -38.36 -12.81 23.81
N ALA A 191 -37.75 -11.93 24.59
CA ALA A 191 -38.47 -11.06 25.51
C ALA A 191 -39.41 -10.10 24.76
N GLN A 192 -38.95 -9.50 23.66
CA GLN A 192 -39.78 -8.66 22.79
C GLN A 192 -40.94 -9.45 22.17
N GLN A 193 -40.68 -10.65 21.65
CA GLN A 193 -41.73 -11.51 21.09
C GLN A 193 -42.80 -11.84 22.15
N ASN A 194 -42.38 -12.17 23.37
CA ASN A 194 -43.29 -12.43 24.48
C ASN A 194 -44.12 -11.20 24.84
N TYR A 195 -43.51 -10.00 24.85
CA TYR A 195 -44.21 -8.75 25.07
C TYR A 195 -45.27 -8.48 24.00
N LEU A 196 -44.93 -8.63 22.72
CA LEU A 196 -45.87 -8.47 21.61
C LEU A 196 -47.05 -9.43 21.73
N ASN A 197 -46.75 -10.71 21.98
CA ASN A 197 -47.79 -11.75 22.08
C ASN A 197 -48.71 -11.56 23.28
N SER A 198 -48.20 -11.06 24.41
CA SER A 198 -48.98 -10.93 25.65
C SER A 198 -49.72 -9.61 25.79
N ILE A 199 -49.13 -8.50 25.36
CA ILE A 199 -49.68 -7.15 25.58
C ILE A 199 -50.32 -6.57 24.32
N ILE A 200 -49.73 -6.79 23.14
CA ILE A 200 -50.21 -6.15 21.91
C ILE A 200 -51.22 -7.05 21.16
N TYR A 201 -50.90 -8.34 21.01
CA TYR A 201 -51.72 -9.25 20.22
C TYR A 201 -52.87 -9.89 21.00
N THR A 202 -52.83 -9.84 22.33
CA THR A 202 -53.98 -10.25 23.16
C THR A 202 -54.99 -9.10 23.18
N ASN A 203 -56.09 -9.28 22.47
CA ASN A 203 -57.13 -8.25 22.40
C ASN A 203 -58.19 -8.52 23.47
N GLU A 204 -58.00 -7.95 24.66
CA GLU A 204 -59.01 -8.04 25.71
C GLU A 204 -60.13 -7.02 25.46
N PRO A 205 -61.41 -7.43 25.42
CA PRO A 205 -62.51 -6.52 25.18
C PRO A 205 -62.61 -5.50 26.31
N THR A 206 -62.54 -4.22 25.98
CA THR A 206 -62.68 -3.12 26.94
C THR A 206 -64.05 -3.18 27.63
N ALA A 207 -64.16 -2.75 28.89
CA ALA A 207 -65.45 -2.73 29.61
C ALA A 207 -66.57 -2.01 28.84
N GLN A 208 -66.24 -0.99 28.04
CA GLN A 208 -67.16 -0.31 27.13
C GLN A 208 -67.79 -1.23 26.06
N TYR A 209 -67.08 -2.25 25.59
CA TYR A 209 -67.59 -3.23 24.62
C TYR A 209 -68.80 -3.98 25.19
N TYR A 210 -68.71 -4.47 26.43
CA TYR A 210 -69.82 -5.19 27.06
C TYR A 210 -71.02 -4.29 27.36
N LEU A 211 -70.78 -3.00 27.65
CA LEU A 211 -71.83 -2.00 27.86
C LEU A 211 -72.62 -1.64 26.58
N GLN A 212 -72.18 -2.08 25.39
CA GLN A 212 -72.92 -1.84 24.14
C GLN A 212 -74.15 -2.74 24.01
N PHE A 213 -74.15 -3.92 24.65
CA PHE A 213 -75.23 -4.90 24.56
C PHE A 213 -76.33 -4.60 25.60
N ASN A 214 -77.60 -4.91 25.26
CA ASN A 214 -78.79 -4.65 26.08
C ASN A 214 -79.07 -3.16 26.39
N THR A 215 -78.63 -2.25 25.53
CA THR A 215 -78.82 -0.79 25.69
C THR A 215 -80.17 -0.28 25.19
N SER A 216 -80.90 -1.08 24.43
CA SER A 216 -82.21 -0.76 23.83
C SER A 216 -83.21 -1.89 24.13
N SER A 217 -84.47 -1.54 24.42
CA SER A 217 -85.51 -2.47 24.86
C SER A 217 -86.25 -3.21 23.73
N ARG A 218 -85.72 -3.15 22.51
CA ARG A 218 -86.45 -3.50 21.27
C ARG A 218 -86.24 -4.94 20.86
#